data_AF-A0AAU9UT82-F1
#
_entry.id   AF-A0AAU9UT82-F1
#
_cell.length_a   1.000
_cell.length_b   1.000
_cell.length_c   1.000
_cell.angle_alpha   90.00
_cell.angle_beta   90.00
_cell.angle_gamma   90.00
#
_symmetry.space_group_name_H-M   'P 1'
#
loop_
_entity.id
_entity.type
_entity.pdbx_description
1 polymer ?
#
loop_
_entity_poly.entity_id
_entity_poly.type
_entity_poly.pdbx_seq_one_letter_code
_entity_poly.pdbx_strand_id
1 'polypeptide(L)'
;MKKKRFNELNGQLRSLKQLKIQWKTMKINARKEVSLFKRATNKTGGGGRPRTPTNDVIEINELLNPAEYLEMKTFMILMELYIISASTSKDVNASEICIFTLEDITENIVKPDLAVCENIHLEKQQAGSTSVVTVVEDHIPAASQDNATDNKTQVKNNMETMTPKNIFKHIKNLKKSSKNFQSNNYVDSMVKYSKSLKDQEHQKRLEILEVELNIQKEKLKTAILEREILEIKKAKELM
;
A
#
# COMPACT_ATOMS: atom_id res chain seq x y z
N MET A 1 -0.33 -2.10 -32.83
CA MET A 1 -1.37 -2.57 -33.78
C MET A 1 -2.71 -3.04 -33.15
N LYS A 2 -2.88 -3.18 -31.83
CA LYS A 2 -4.12 -3.76 -31.25
C LYS A 2 -5.38 -2.87 -31.26
N LYS A 3 -5.28 -1.55 -31.53
CA LYS A 3 -6.44 -0.63 -31.52
C LYS A 3 -7.41 -0.78 -32.71
N LYS A 4 -6.92 -1.17 -33.90
CA LYS A 4 -7.77 -1.26 -35.11
C LYS A 4 -8.77 -2.42 -35.03
N ARG A 5 -8.31 -3.60 -34.60
CA ARG A 5 -9.12 -4.82 -34.47
C ARG A 5 -10.34 -4.68 -33.55
N PHE A 6 -10.24 -3.89 -32.47
CA PHE A 6 -11.34 -3.74 -31.51
C PHE A 6 -12.46 -2.81 -32.03
N ASN A 7 -12.11 -1.83 -32.86
CA ASN A 7 -13.09 -0.94 -33.50
C ASN A 7 -13.82 -1.64 -34.65
N GLU A 8 -13.14 -2.54 -35.37
CA GLU A 8 -13.72 -3.33 -36.46
C GLU A 8 -14.81 -4.29 -35.97
N LEU A 9 -14.64 -4.90 -34.79
CA LEU A 9 -15.60 -5.87 -34.22
C LEU A 9 -16.96 -5.28 -33.82
N ASN A 10 -17.04 -3.97 -33.56
CA ASN A 10 -18.27 -3.31 -33.10
C ASN A 10 -18.85 -2.31 -34.13
N GLY A 11 -18.20 -2.12 -35.27
CA GLY A 11 -18.63 -1.18 -36.32
C GLY A 11 -18.73 0.30 -35.90
N GLN A 12 -18.33 0.64 -34.66
CA GLN A 12 -18.41 1.99 -34.11
C GLN A 12 -17.04 2.45 -33.61
N LEU A 13 -16.64 3.64 -34.06
CA LEU A 13 -15.46 4.33 -33.55
C LEU A 13 -15.71 4.80 -32.12
N ARG A 14 -15.23 4.04 -31.13
CA ARG A 14 -15.31 4.43 -29.72
C ARG A 14 -14.11 5.29 -29.33
N SER A 15 -14.37 6.38 -28.61
CA SER A 15 -13.30 7.21 -28.04
C SER A 15 -12.52 6.42 -26.98
N LEU A 16 -11.27 6.81 -26.74
CA LEU A 16 -10.43 6.17 -25.71
C LEU A 16 -11.08 6.21 -24.32
N LYS A 17 -11.80 7.29 -24.00
CA LYS A 17 -12.55 7.43 -22.75
C LYS A 17 -13.66 6.40 -22.64
N GLN A 18 -14.42 6.18 -23.71
CA GLN A 18 -15.48 5.16 -23.77
C GLN A 18 -14.91 3.75 -23.64
N LEU A 19 -13.80 3.45 -24.31
CA LEU A 19 -13.12 2.15 -24.18
C LEU A 19 -12.65 1.88 -22.75
N LYS A 20 -12.09 2.88 -22.06
CA LYS A 20 -11.70 2.76 -20.65
C LYS A 20 -12.90 2.49 -19.73
N ILE A 21 -14.02 3.18 -19.96
CA ILE A 21 -15.26 2.98 -19.19
C ILE A 21 -15.81 1.57 -19.45
N GLN A 22 -15.92 1.17 -20.71
CA GLN A 22 -16.38 -0.16 -21.10
C GLN A 22 -15.53 -1.24 -20.45
N TRP A 23 -14.20 -1.11 -20.51
CA TRP A 23 -13.29 -2.04 -19.86
C TRP A 23 -13.53 -2.09 -18.35
N LYS A 24 -13.71 -0.94 -17.68
CA LYS A 24 -14.05 -0.88 -16.26
C LYS A 24 -15.34 -1.63 -15.95
N THR A 25 -16.39 -1.45 -16.75
CA THR A 25 -17.67 -2.14 -16.60
C THR A 25 -17.54 -3.65 -16.83
N MET A 26 -16.82 -4.06 -17.87
CA MET A 26 -16.55 -5.49 -18.16
C MET A 26 -15.85 -6.17 -16.99
N LYS A 27 -14.83 -5.52 -16.40
CA LYS A 27 -14.14 -6.04 -15.21
C LYS A 27 -15.05 -6.21 -14.01
N ILE A 28 -15.92 -5.23 -13.74
CA ILE A 28 -16.86 -5.28 -12.62
C ILE A 28 -17.86 -6.43 -12.82
N ASN A 29 -18.40 -6.56 -14.03
CA ASN A 29 -19.35 -7.62 -14.36
C ASN A 29 -18.71 -9.01 -14.26
N ALA A 30 -17.50 -9.20 -14.80
CA ALA A 30 -16.78 -10.46 -14.71
C ALA A 30 -16.55 -10.90 -13.26
N ARG A 31 -16.06 -9.97 -12.41
CA ARG A 31 -15.88 -10.24 -10.97
C ARG A 31 -17.19 -10.60 -10.28
N LYS A 32 -18.28 -9.91 -10.62
CA LYS A 32 -19.61 -10.18 -10.06
C LYS A 32 -20.09 -11.57 -10.44
N GLU A 33 -19.98 -11.95 -11.71
CA GLU A 33 -20.39 -13.29 -12.19
C GLU A 33 -19.57 -14.41 -11.55
N VAL A 34 -18.24 -14.28 -11.52
CA VAL A 34 -17.37 -15.26 -10.85
C VAL A 34 -17.68 -15.36 -9.36
N SER A 35 -17.94 -14.22 -8.69
CA SER A 35 -18.32 -14.20 -7.26
C SER A 35 -19.67 -14.88 -7.03
N LEU A 36 -20.66 -14.63 -7.89
CA LEU A 36 -21.97 -15.28 -7.83
C LEU A 36 -21.86 -16.78 -8.05
N PHE A 37 -21.07 -17.20 -9.06
CA PHE A 37 -20.80 -18.61 -9.32
C PHE A 37 -20.16 -19.28 -8.10
N LYS A 38 -19.08 -18.72 -7.55
CA LYS A 38 -18.39 -19.25 -6.36
C LYS A 38 -19.31 -19.34 -5.12
N ARG A 39 -20.16 -18.32 -4.91
CA ARG A 39 -21.14 -18.34 -3.81
C ARG A 39 -22.20 -19.42 -4.02
N ALA A 40 -22.66 -19.59 -5.26
CA ALA A 40 -23.68 -20.57 -5.59
C ALA A 40 -23.14 -22.01 -5.55
N THR A 41 -21.89 -22.25 -5.95
CA THR A 41 -21.25 -23.58 -5.86
C THR A 41 -21.07 -24.02 -4.41
N ASN A 42 -20.87 -23.08 -3.50
CA ASN A 42 -20.65 -23.37 -2.07
C ASN A 42 -21.95 -23.54 -1.28
N LYS A 43 -23.13 -23.32 -1.90
CA LYS A 43 -24.42 -23.62 -1.26
C LYS A 43 -24.71 -25.11 -1.37
N THR A 44 -24.51 -25.84 -0.28
CA THR A 44 -24.68 -27.31 -0.17
C THR A 44 -26.14 -27.79 -0.08
N GLY A 45 -27.11 -26.97 -0.52
CA GLY A 45 -28.54 -27.20 -0.29
C GLY A 45 -29.27 -28.07 -1.32
N GLY A 46 -28.59 -28.99 -2.02
CA GLY A 46 -29.25 -29.89 -3.00
C GLY A 46 -29.87 -29.21 -4.23
N GLY A 47 -29.61 -27.93 -4.44
CA GLY A 47 -30.07 -27.20 -5.63
C GLY A 47 -29.32 -27.60 -6.89
N GLY A 48 -29.87 -27.24 -8.06
CA GLY A 48 -29.21 -27.43 -9.34
C GLY A 48 -27.84 -26.73 -9.39
N ARG A 49 -26.88 -27.32 -10.10
CA ARG A 49 -25.53 -26.76 -10.28
C ARG A 49 -25.64 -25.36 -10.92
N PRO A 50 -24.97 -24.33 -10.36
CA PRO A 50 -25.03 -23.00 -10.94
C PRO A 50 -24.42 -22.98 -12.34
N ARG A 51 -24.93 -22.09 -13.19
CA ARG A 51 -24.42 -21.89 -14.55
C ARG A 51 -22.95 -21.47 -14.50
N THR A 52 -22.10 -22.20 -15.23
CA THR A 52 -20.69 -21.86 -15.40
C THR A 52 -20.54 -20.49 -16.06
N PRO A 53 -19.61 -19.62 -15.61
CA PRO A 53 -19.32 -18.35 -16.27
C PRO A 53 -18.93 -18.56 -17.74
N THR A 54 -19.21 -17.57 -18.59
CA THR A 54 -18.77 -17.60 -20.00
C THR A 54 -17.26 -17.49 -20.13
N ASN A 55 -16.68 -18.02 -21.22
CA ASN A 55 -15.23 -18.02 -21.42
C ASN A 55 -14.61 -16.61 -21.33
N ASP A 56 -15.26 -15.62 -21.95
CA ASP A 56 -14.85 -14.21 -21.88
C ASP A 56 -14.74 -13.69 -20.44
N VAL A 57 -15.64 -14.13 -19.55
CA VAL A 57 -15.65 -13.71 -18.15
C VAL A 57 -14.50 -14.34 -17.38
N ILE A 58 -14.15 -15.59 -17.72
CA ILE A 58 -12.99 -16.29 -17.16
C ILE A 58 -11.71 -15.57 -17.61
N GLU A 59 -11.53 -15.33 -18.90
CA GLU A 59 -10.37 -14.62 -19.46
C GLU A 59 -10.22 -13.22 -18.86
N ILE A 60 -11.31 -12.44 -18.77
CA ILE A 60 -11.28 -11.11 -18.13
C ILE A 60 -10.89 -11.22 -16.66
N ASN A 61 -11.35 -12.24 -15.95
CA ASN A 61 -11.04 -12.41 -14.53
C ASN A 61 -9.59 -12.88 -14.29
N GLU A 62 -9.04 -13.72 -15.16
CA GLU A 62 -7.62 -14.12 -15.15
C GLU A 62 -6.71 -12.92 -15.39
N LEU A 63 -7.03 -12.07 -16.38
CA LEU A 63 -6.33 -10.79 -16.61
C LEU A 63 -6.39 -9.82 -15.42
N LEU A 64 -7.26 -10.08 -14.43
CA LEU A 64 -7.41 -9.29 -13.22
C LEU A 64 -6.69 -9.89 -12.01
N ASN A 65 -6.05 -11.05 -12.14
CA ASN A 65 -5.29 -11.66 -11.08
C ASN A 65 -4.07 -10.79 -10.76
N PRO A 66 -4.03 -10.11 -9.59
CA PRO A 66 -2.94 -9.21 -9.26
C PRO A 66 -1.60 -9.93 -9.11
N ALA A 67 -1.64 -11.22 -8.74
CA ALA A 67 -0.45 -12.06 -8.61
C ALA A 67 0.23 -12.28 -9.97
N GLU A 68 -0.54 -12.70 -10.98
CA GLU A 68 -0.03 -12.85 -12.35
C GLU A 68 0.40 -11.51 -12.96
N TYR A 69 -0.31 -10.42 -12.64
CA TYR A 69 0.11 -9.09 -13.08
C TYR A 69 1.45 -8.66 -12.43
N LEU A 70 1.67 -9.01 -11.15
CA LEU A 70 2.94 -8.78 -10.49
C LEU A 70 4.05 -9.58 -11.17
N GLU A 71 3.83 -10.88 -11.41
CA GLU A 71 4.78 -11.75 -12.10
C GLU A 71 5.12 -11.22 -13.49
N MET A 72 4.12 -10.82 -14.28
CA MET A 72 4.34 -10.20 -15.59
C MET A 72 5.10 -8.88 -15.50
N LYS A 73 4.80 -8.04 -14.50
CA LYS A 73 5.49 -6.75 -14.31
C LYS A 73 6.94 -6.96 -13.90
N THR A 74 7.20 -7.90 -12.99
CA THR A 74 8.56 -8.29 -12.59
C THR A 74 9.33 -8.84 -13.78
N PHE A 75 8.71 -9.73 -14.57
CA PHE A 75 9.30 -10.25 -15.81
C PHE A 75 9.63 -9.14 -16.81
N MET A 76 8.74 -8.16 -16.98
CA MET A 76 8.96 -7.03 -17.90
C MET A 76 10.12 -6.14 -17.44
N ILE A 77 10.23 -5.87 -16.14
CA ILE A 77 11.36 -5.12 -15.55
C ILE A 77 12.67 -5.89 -15.74
N LEU A 78 12.69 -7.20 -15.48
CA LEU A 78 13.87 -8.05 -15.68
C LEU A 78 14.32 -8.07 -17.14
N MET A 79 13.37 -8.13 -18.08
CA MET A 79 13.64 -8.04 -19.52
C MET A 79 14.24 -6.68 -19.91
N GLU A 80 13.72 -5.57 -19.38
CA GLU A 80 14.28 -4.24 -19.65
C GLU A 80 15.71 -4.12 -19.10
N LEU A 81 15.96 -4.61 -17.88
CA LEU A 81 17.30 -4.63 -17.29
C LEU A 81 18.27 -5.49 -18.11
N TYR A 82 17.81 -6.63 -18.62
CA TYR A 82 18.60 -7.50 -19.49
C TYR A 82 18.95 -6.83 -20.83
N ILE A 83 18.02 -6.11 -21.45
CA ILE A 83 18.28 -5.37 -22.68
C ILE A 83 19.29 -4.25 -22.44
N ILE A 84 19.18 -3.54 -21.32
CA ILE A 84 20.12 -2.49 -20.94
C ILE A 84 21.53 -3.06 -20.75
N SER A 85 21.68 -4.17 -20.02
CA SER A 85 22.99 -4.80 -19.79
C SER A 85 23.60 -5.37 -21.08
N ALA A 86 22.80 -5.95 -21.96
CA ALA A 86 23.25 -6.43 -23.27
C ALA A 86 23.68 -5.27 -24.20
N SER A 87 23.10 -4.08 -24.04
CA SER A 87 23.39 -2.92 -24.88
C SER A 87 24.67 -2.18 -24.46
N THR A 88 25.04 -2.23 -23.18
CA THR A 88 26.23 -1.56 -22.64
C THR A 88 27.52 -2.39 -22.78
N SER A 89 27.44 -3.66 -23.19
CA SER A 89 28.58 -4.59 -23.21
C SER A 89 29.51 -4.45 -24.43
N LYS A 90 29.30 -3.48 -25.34
CA LYS A 90 30.10 -3.41 -26.58
C LYS A 90 31.54 -2.89 -26.38
N ASP A 91 31.83 -2.23 -25.26
CA ASP A 91 33.13 -1.59 -25.02
C ASP A 91 33.82 -2.00 -23.71
N VAL A 92 33.30 -3.00 -22.98
CA VAL A 92 33.87 -3.44 -21.69
C VAL A 92 34.41 -4.87 -21.83
N ASN A 93 35.69 -5.05 -21.50
CA ASN A 93 36.36 -6.35 -21.47
C ASN A 93 35.48 -7.39 -20.73
N ALA A 94 35.23 -8.52 -21.39
CA ALA A 94 34.25 -9.54 -21.00
C ALA A 94 34.49 -10.23 -19.62
N SER A 95 35.49 -9.79 -18.84
CA SER A 95 35.88 -10.42 -17.58
C SER A 95 35.16 -9.89 -16.33
N GLU A 96 34.35 -8.83 -16.41
CA GLU A 96 33.67 -8.22 -15.25
C GLU A 96 32.15 -8.03 -15.40
N ILE A 97 31.50 -8.78 -16.29
CA ILE A 97 30.03 -8.82 -16.29
C ILE A 97 29.60 -9.71 -15.11
N CYS A 98 29.39 -9.09 -13.94
CA CYS A 98 28.70 -9.72 -12.83
C CYS A 98 27.29 -10.13 -13.30
N ILE A 99 27.14 -11.42 -13.60
CA ILE A 99 25.84 -12.06 -13.77
C ILE A 99 25.22 -12.10 -12.37
N PHE A 100 24.42 -11.09 -12.01
CA PHE A 100 23.54 -11.18 -10.85
C PHE A 100 22.60 -12.35 -11.11
N THR A 101 22.73 -13.42 -10.32
CA THR A 101 21.82 -14.56 -10.43
C THR A 101 20.46 -14.14 -9.88
N LEU A 102 19.39 -14.77 -10.37
CA LEU A 102 18.02 -14.49 -9.90
C LEU A 102 17.86 -14.66 -8.38
N GLU A 103 18.73 -15.49 -7.77
CA GLU A 103 18.79 -15.75 -6.33
C GLU A 103 19.20 -14.49 -5.55
N ASP A 104 20.18 -13.72 -6.04
CA ASP A 104 20.69 -12.50 -5.40
C ASP A 104 19.64 -11.37 -5.34
N ILE A 105 18.72 -11.33 -6.31
CA ILE A 105 17.66 -10.32 -6.36
C ILE A 105 16.52 -10.69 -5.40
N THR A 106 16.23 -11.98 -5.24
CA THR A 106 15.13 -12.44 -4.37
C THR A 106 15.43 -12.32 -2.88
N GLU A 107 16.68 -12.49 -2.43
CA GLU A 107 17.04 -12.31 -1.02
C GLU A 107 16.98 -10.84 -0.57
N ASN A 108 17.30 -9.89 -1.46
CA ASN A 108 17.31 -8.47 -1.14
C ASN A 108 15.91 -7.81 -1.09
N ILE A 109 14.87 -8.46 -1.60
CA ILE A 109 13.48 -7.91 -1.58
C ILE A 109 12.72 -8.37 -0.33
N VAL A 110 13.14 -9.44 0.35
CA VAL A 110 12.36 -10.05 1.45
C VAL A 110 12.75 -9.53 2.85
N LYS A 111 13.86 -8.80 3.00
CA LYS A 111 14.21 -8.16 4.28
C LYS A 111 14.79 -6.76 4.09
N PRO A 112 13.98 -5.69 4.18
CA PRO A 112 14.54 -4.41 4.56
C PRO A 112 14.88 -4.48 6.04
N ASP A 113 16.12 -4.87 6.37
CA ASP A 113 16.65 -4.66 7.72
C ASP A 113 16.66 -3.15 8.00
N LEU A 114 15.81 -2.75 8.95
CA LEU A 114 15.87 -1.45 9.61
C LEU A 114 17.17 -1.38 10.45
N ALA A 115 18.33 -1.20 9.82
CA ALA A 115 19.57 -1.07 10.57
C ALA A 115 20.73 -0.42 9.80
N VAL A 116 20.50 0.56 8.92
CA VAL A 116 21.61 1.41 8.44
C VAL A 116 21.12 2.85 8.27
N CYS A 117 20.94 3.53 9.39
CA CYS A 117 20.93 4.99 9.45
C CYS A 117 21.74 5.40 10.68
N GLU A 118 23.07 5.28 10.60
CA GLU A 118 23.95 6.03 11.47
C GLU A 118 25.32 6.17 10.81
N ASN A 119 25.82 7.42 10.82
CA ASN A 119 27.18 7.86 10.49
C ASN A 119 27.50 8.20 9.02
N ILE A 120 26.98 9.36 8.58
CA ILE A 120 27.79 10.26 7.75
C ILE A 120 28.01 11.54 8.57
N HIS A 121 29.15 11.57 9.25
CA HIS A 121 29.68 12.74 9.94
C HIS A 121 30.17 13.73 8.89
N LEU A 122 29.44 14.83 8.71
CA LEU A 122 29.82 15.92 7.82
C LEU A 122 30.77 16.87 8.58
N GLU A 123 32.05 16.83 8.21
CA GLU A 123 33.06 17.81 8.62
C GLU A 123 32.74 19.16 7.93
N LYS A 124 32.02 20.03 8.63
CA LYS A 124 31.86 21.44 8.25
C LYS A 124 32.85 22.28 9.03
N GLN A 125 33.91 22.71 8.37
CA GLN A 125 34.62 23.92 8.76
C GLN A 125 33.70 25.12 8.57
N GLN A 126 33.42 25.85 9.64
CA GLN A 126 33.05 27.27 9.54
C GLN A 126 33.68 28.03 10.69
N ALA A 127 34.58 28.94 10.32
CA ALA A 127 35.00 30.05 11.15
C ALA A 127 33.83 31.03 11.34
N GLY A 128 33.72 31.60 12.54
CA GLY A 128 33.17 32.95 12.71
C GLY A 128 31.92 33.10 13.58
N SER A 129 32.17 33.57 14.80
CA SER A 129 31.36 34.53 15.59
C SER A 129 29.97 34.15 16.12
N THR A 130 29.97 33.77 17.41
CA THR A 130 29.18 34.33 18.53
C THR A 130 27.85 35.03 18.25
N SER A 131 26.78 34.47 18.82
CA SER A 131 25.76 35.21 19.59
C SER A 131 24.94 34.22 20.43
N VAL A 132 24.96 34.42 21.75
CA VAL A 132 24.28 33.62 22.76
C VAL A 132 22.81 34.02 22.81
N VAL A 133 21.90 33.07 22.57
CA VAL A 133 20.49 33.19 22.97
C VAL A 133 20.09 31.88 23.66
N THR A 134 19.95 31.97 24.98
CA THR A 134 19.39 30.94 25.85
C THR A 134 17.88 30.86 25.62
N VAL A 135 17.39 29.70 25.17
CA VAL A 135 15.96 29.36 25.19
C VAL A 135 15.78 28.18 26.14
N VAL A 136 14.87 28.40 27.08
CA VAL A 136 14.49 27.56 28.21
C VAL A 136 13.81 26.29 27.72
N GLU A 137 14.31 25.13 28.17
CA GLU A 137 13.66 23.83 28.01
C GLU A 137 12.52 23.69 29.02
N ASP A 138 11.28 23.70 28.52
CA ASP A 138 10.10 23.34 29.30
C ASP A 138 10.03 21.81 29.47
N HIS A 139 10.10 21.40 30.74
CA HIS A 139 9.85 20.07 31.24
C HIS A 139 8.40 19.62 30.96
N ILE A 140 8.24 18.54 30.18
CA ILE A 140 7.00 17.75 30.16
C ILE A 140 7.17 16.59 31.14
N PRO A 141 6.32 16.44 32.17
CA PRO A 141 6.43 15.34 33.11
C PRO A 141 5.90 14.04 32.48
N ALA A 142 6.72 13.00 32.57
CA ALA A 142 6.30 11.62 32.36
C ALA A 142 5.34 11.21 33.49
N ALA A 143 4.07 11.00 33.14
CA ALA A 143 3.09 10.43 34.05
C ALA A 143 3.36 8.94 34.26
N SER A 144 3.40 8.59 35.53
CA SER A 144 3.63 7.29 36.12
C SER A 144 2.39 6.40 36.14
N GLN A 145 2.68 5.10 36.17
CA GLN A 145 2.05 4.05 36.99
C GLN A 145 0.67 3.44 36.65
N ASP A 146 0.75 2.11 36.55
CA ASP A 146 -0.03 1.10 37.26
C ASP A 146 -1.53 0.98 36.98
N ASN A 147 -1.94 -0.21 36.51
CA ASN A 147 -2.61 -1.19 37.37
C ASN A 147 -3.03 -2.42 36.54
N ALA A 148 -2.22 -3.48 36.62
CA ALA A 148 -2.69 -4.84 36.37
C ALA A 148 -3.60 -5.25 37.52
N THR A 149 -4.87 -5.54 37.23
CA THR A 149 -5.80 -6.15 38.19
C THR A 149 -6.30 -7.47 37.63
N ASP A 150 -5.70 -8.55 38.14
CA ASP A 150 -6.20 -9.91 38.06
C ASP A 150 -7.54 -10.02 38.80
N ASN A 151 -8.64 -10.13 38.06
CA ASN A 151 -9.92 -10.51 38.64
C ASN A 151 -10.07 -12.04 38.60
N LYS A 152 -9.51 -12.71 39.60
CA LYS A 152 -9.90 -14.07 40.00
C LYS A 152 -11.25 -14.01 40.72
N THR A 153 -12.34 -14.19 39.99
CA THR A 153 -13.66 -14.38 40.62
C THR A 153 -13.77 -15.81 41.14
N GLN A 154 -13.56 -15.99 42.44
CA GLN A 154 -13.98 -17.21 43.14
C GLN A 154 -15.50 -17.25 43.21
N VAL A 155 -16.10 -18.24 42.54
CA VAL A 155 -17.51 -18.60 42.69
C VAL A 155 -17.66 -19.36 44.02
N LYS A 156 -18.12 -18.68 45.07
CA LYS A 156 -18.62 -19.32 46.29
C LYS A 156 -20.11 -19.59 46.11
N ASN A 157 -20.47 -20.87 45.99
CA ASN A 157 -21.84 -21.35 45.99
C ASN A 157 -22.41 -21.29 47.42
N ASN A 158 -23.13 -20.22 47.75
CA ASN A 158 -24.03 -20.20 48.91
C ASN A 158 -25.46 -20.38 48.40
N MET A 159 -25.95 -21.61 48.49
CA MET A 159 -27.33 -21.98 48.14
C MET A 159 -28.20 -21.83 49.39
N GLU A 160 -28.60 -20.60 49.70
CA GLU A 160 -29.65 -20.34 50.70
C GLU A 160 -31.03 -20.40 50.02
N THR A 161 -31.90 -21.20 50.59
CA THR A 161 -33.27 -21.49 50.15
C THR A 161 -34.16 -20.26 50.31
N MET A 162 -34.21 -19.41 49.27
CA MET A 162 -35.15 -18.30 49.21
C MET A 162 -36.59 -18.78 49.05
N THR A 163 -37.44 -18.36 49.98
CA THR A 163 -38.88 -18.57 49.96
C THR A 163 -39.56 -17.71 48.88
N PRO A 164 -40.67 -18.19 48.27
CA PRO A 164 -41.24 -17.65 47.02
C PRO A 164 -41.96 -16.30 47.14
N LYS A 165 -41.78 -15.53 48.23
CA LYS A 165 -42.52 -14.27 48.47
C LYS A 165 -41.70 -12.98 48.26
N ASN A 166 -40.39 -13.07 47.98
CA ASN A 166 -39.53 -11.87 47.78
C ASN A 166 -38.99 -11.66 46.34
N ILE A 167 -39.43 -12.48 45.38
CA ILE A 167 -38.92 -12.44 43.98
C ILE A 167 -39.33 -11.16 43.24
N PHE A 168 -40.44 -10.50 43.63
CA PHE A 168 -40.97 -9.36 42.88
C PHE A 168 -40.32 -8.00 43.17
N LYS A 169 -39.56 -7.85 44.26
CA LYS A 169 -38.89 -6.56 44.59
C LYS A 169 -37.48 -6.45 44.03
N HIS A 170 -36.79 -7.57 43.74
CA HIS A 170 -35.43 -7.51 43.18
C HIS A 170 -35.38 -7.28 41.66
N ILE A 171 -36.45 -7.60 40.92
CA ILE A 171 -36.48 -7.45 39.45
C ILE A 171 -36.52 -5.97 39.03
N LYS A 172 -36.97 -5.05 39.89
CA LYS A 172 -37.03 -3.60 39.56
C LYS A 172 -35.68 -2.88 39.65
N ASN A 173 -34.69 -3.43 40.36
CA ASN A 173 -33.36 -2.83 40.49
C ASN A 173 -32.33 -3.34 39.47
N LEU A 174 -32.60 -4.46 38.79
CA LEU A 174 -31.73 -5.02 37.74
C LEU A 174 -31.91 -4.37 36.36
N LYS A 175 -32.94 -3.54 36.15
CA LYS A 175 -33.18 -2.86 34.86
C LYS A 175 -32.40 -1.55 34.66
N LYS A 176 -31.60 -1.10 35.63
CA LYS A 176 -30.86 0.18 35.54
C LYS A 176 -29.34 0.07 35.37
N SER A 177 -28.73 -1.12 35.42
CA SER A 177 -27.25 -1.23 35.34
C SER A 177 -26.69 -1.84 34.05
N SER A 178 -27.52 -2.28 33.10
CA SER A 178 -27.05 -3.13 31.98
C SER A 178 -27.04 -2.45 30.59
N LYS A 179 -26.85 -1.13 30.49
CA LYS A 179 -26.97 -0.44 29.18
C LYS A 179 -25.82 0.45 28.71
N ASN A 180 -24.69 0.58 29.41
CA ASN A 180 -23.74 1.65 29.05
C ASN A 180 -22.27 1.30 28.77
N PHE A 181 -21.84 0.03 28.70
CA PHE A 181 -20.38 -0.19 28.81
C PHE A 181 -19.60 -0.81 27.64
N GLN A 182 -20.18 -1.18 26.50
CA GLN A 182 -19.35 -1.79 25.43
C GLN A 182 -19.63 -1.37 23.98
N SER A 183 -20.77 -0.74 23.64
CA SER A 183 -21.04 -0.36 22.24
C SER A 183 -20.31 0.91 21.78
N ASN A 184 -20.01 1.85 22.69
CA ASN A 184 -19.36 3.11 22.30
C ASN A 184 -17.88 2.93 21.90
N ASN A 185 -17.16 2.01 22.55
CA ASN A 185 -15.75 1.75 22.25
C ASN A 185 -15.51 1.23 20.82
N TYR A 186 -16.47 0.50 20.26
CA TYR A 186 -16.34 -0.01 18.90
C TYR A 186 -16.49 1.10 17.85
N VAL A 187 -17.48 1.98 18.02
CA VAL A 187 -17.70 3.09 17.10
C VAL A 187 -16.51 4.06 17.14
N ASP A 188 -16.01 4.39 18.33
CA ASP A 188 -14.85 5.27 18.48
C ASP A 188 -13.57 4.68 17.89
N SER A 189 -13.34 3.37 18.07
CA SER A 189 -12.17 2.70 17.46
C SER A 189 -12.25 2.66 15.94
N MET A 190 -13.45 2.46 15.36
CA MET A 190 -13.67 2.52 13.91
C MET A 190 -13.46 3.94 13.35
N VAL A 191 -13.93 4.98 14.04
CA VAL A 191 -13.70 6.37 13.65
C VAL A 191 -12.22 6.71 13.71
N LYS A 192 -11.51 6.30 14.77
CA LYS A 192 -10.07 6.51 14.93
C LYS A 192 -9.27 5.81 13.83
N TYR A 193 -9.61 4.56 13.51
CA TYR A 193 -8.97 3.80 12.43
C TYR A 193 -9.22 4.45 11.07
N SER A 194 -10.46 4.86 10.78
CA SER A 194 -10.78 5.56 9.53
C SER A 194 -10.04 6.88 9.39
N LYS A 195 -9.83 7.62 10.48
CA LYS A 195 -9.01 8.84 10.47
C LYS A 195 -7.54 8.53 10.19
N SER A 196 -6.98 7.54 10.89
CA SER A 196 -5.59 7.10 10.69
C SER A 196 -5.32 6.64 9.25
N LEU A 197 -6.25 5.94 8.61
CA LEU A 197 -6.12 5.55 7.20
C LEU A 197 -6.07 6.75 6.25
N LYS A 198 -6.90 7.78 6.50
CA LYS A 198 -6.89 9.02 5.71
C LYS A 198 -5.59 9.80 5.89
N ASP A 199 -5.09 9.87 7.11
CA ASP A 199 -3.82 10.55 7.42
C ASP A 199 -2.65 9.80 6.76
N GLN A 200 -2.66 8.46 6.77
CA GLN A 200 -1.67 7.64 6.09
C GLN A 200 -1.73 7.79 4.55
N GLU A 201 -2.93 7.86 3.97
CA GLU A 201 -3.09 8.12 2.54
C GLU A 201 -2.59 9.52 2.16
N HIS A 202 -2.86 10.53 3.00
CA HIS A 202 -2.37 11.88 2.79
C HIS A 202 -0.84 11.94 2.85
N GLN A 203 -0.23 11.27 3.84
CA GLN A 203 1.23 11.18 3.97
C GLN A 203 1.87 10.57 2.72
N LYS A 204 1.34 9.46 2.21
CA LYS A 204 1.82 8.84 0.96
C LYS A 204 1.71 9.78 -0.25
N ARG A 205 0.67 10.61 -0.31
CA ARG A 205 0.54 11.62 -1.40
C ARG A 205 1.61 12.70 -1.30
N LEU A 206 1.97 13.14 -0.09
CA LEU A 206 3.05 14.10 0.10
C LEU A 206 4.40 13.50 -0.30
N GLU A 207 4.69 12.26 0.09
CA GLU A 207 5.92 11.54 -0.30
C GLU A 207 6.04 11.41 -1.83
N ILE A 208 4.94 11.10 -2.52
CA ILE A 208 4.94 11.01 -4.00
C ILE A 208 5.25 12.38 -4.62
N LEU A 209 4.66 13.46 -4.10
CA LEU A 209 4.90 14.81 -4.61
C LEU A 209 6.35 15.26 -4.36
N GLU A 210 6.94 14.89 -3.23
CA GLU A 210 8.34 15.17 -2.92
C GLU A 210 9.28 14.45 -3.89
N VAL A 211 9.03 13.17 -4.17
CA VAL A 211 9.79 12.41 -5.16
C VAL A 211 9.65 13.03 -6.56
N GLU A 212 8.45 13.43 -6.96
CA GLU A 212 8.21 14.06 -8.27
C GLU A 212 8.96 15.40 -8.39
N LEU A 213 8.96 16.20 -7.33
CA LEU A 213 9.71 17.45 -7.27
C LEU A 213 11.22 17.22 -7.36
N ASN A 214 11.75 16.19 -6.71
CA ASN A 214 13.17 15.83 -6.80
C ASN A 214 13.55 15.36 -8.21
N ILE A 215 12.69 14.57 -8.87
CA ILE A 215 12.90 14.18 -10.28
C ILE A 215 12.95 15.42 -11.19
N GLN A 216 12.07 16.40 -10.97
CA GLN A 216 12.08 17.64 -11.76
C GLN A 216 13.35 18.47 -11.52
N LYS A 217 13.84 18.54 -10.28
CA LYS A 217 15.11 19.20 -9.96
C LYS A 217 16.29 18.55 -10.68
N GLU A 218 16.38 17.22 -10.68
CA GLU A 218 17.46 16.51 -11.37
C GLU A 218 17.36 16.67 -12.91
N LYS A 219 16.15 16.67 -13.47
CA LYS A 219 15.93 17.00 -14.89
C LYS A 219 16.38 18.43 -15.23
N LEU A 220 16.17 19.38 -14.32
CA LEU A 220 16.62 20.75 -14.53
C LEU A 220 18.16 20.84 -14.48
N LYS A 221 18.81 20.19 -13.52
CA LYS A 221 20.28 20.15 -13.41
C LYS A 221 20.91 19.54 -14.66
N THR A 222 20.39 18.41 -15.13
CA THR A 222 20.87 17.75 -16.35
C THR A 222 20.72 18.64 -17.59
N ALA A 223 19.57 19.32 -17.74
CA ALA A 223 19.37 20.27 -18.83
C ALA A 223 20.34 21.47 -18.79
N ILE A 224 20.70 21.96 -17.60
CA ILE A 224 21.71 23.02 -17.44
C ILE A 224 23.08 22.53 -17.89
N LEU A 225 23.50 21.34 -17.45
CA LEU A 225 24.79 20.76 -17.85
C LEU A 225 24.86 20.49 -19.36
N GLU A 226 23.79 19.97 -19.97
CA GLU A 226 23.71 19.77 -21.42
C GLU A 226 23.89 21.09 -22.18
N ARG A 227 23.28 22.17 -21.69
CA ARG A 227 23.44 23.50 -22.27
C ARG A 227 24.88 24.01 -22.16
N GLU A 228 25.53 23.88 -21.00
CA GLU A 228 26.93 24.28 -20.81
C GLU A 228 27.86 23.50 -21.76
N ILE A 229 27.64 22.19 -21.91
CA ILE A 229 28.40 21.35 -22.85
C ILE A 229 28.23 21.84 -24.30
N LEU A 230 27.01 22.21 -24.70
CA LEU A 230 26.75 22.75 -26.04
C LEU A 230 27.45 24.11 -26.26
N GLU A 231 27.44 24.99 -25.25
CA GLU A 231 28.13 26.28 -25.32
C GLU A 231 29.66 26.09 -25.47
N ILE A 232 30.26 25.15 -24.73
CA ILE A 232 31.68 24.79 -24.86
C ILE A 232 31.99 24.23 -26.25
N LYS A 233 31.15 23.33 -26.78
CA LYS A 233 31.33 22.76 -28.12
C LYS A 233 31.29 23.85 -29.19
N LYS A 234 30.32 24.76 -29.11
CA LYS A 234 30.19 25.89 -30.03
C LYS A 234 31.40 26.84 -29.97
N ALA A 235 31.95 27.08 -28.77
CA ALA A 235 33.15 27.89 -28.61
C ALA A 235 34.39 27.23 -29.24
N LYS A 236 34.50 25.89 -29.17
CA LYS A 236 35.60 25.14 -29.81
C LYS A 236 35.52 25.13 -31.33
N GLU A 237 34.33 25.12 -31.91
CA GLU A 237 34.14 25.16 -33.38
C GLU A 237 34.49 26.53 -34.00
N LEU A 238 34.53 27.59 -33.19
CA LEU A 238 34.87 28.94 -33.63
C LEU A 238 36.37 29.27 -33.53
N MET A 239 37.17 28.38 -32.93
CA MET A 239 38.64 28.50 -32.87
C MET A 239 39.28 27.70 -34.00
#